data_AF-C1KRI5-F1
#
_entry.id   AF-C1KRI5-F1
#
_cell.length_a   1.000
_cell.length_b   1.000
_cell.length_c   1.000
_cell.angle_alpha   90.00
_cell.angle_beta   90.00
_cell.angle_gamma   90.00
#
_symmetry.space_group_name_H-M   'P 1'
#
loop_
_entity.id
_entity.type
_entity.pdbx_description
1 polymer ?
#
loop_
_entity_poly.entity_id
_entity_poly.type
_entity_poly.pdbx_seq_one_letter_code
_entity_poly.pdbx_strand_id
1 'polypeptide(L)'
;MTRSVWKGPFVDVSVLQQSFDKRINIWSRRSVIIPQFINQQVYIYNGKTFVSLLVTEDMVGHKFGEFAMTRKRALHKKKVKKKK
;
A
#
# COMPACT_ATOMS: atom_id res chain seq x y z
N MET A 1 3.15 4.69 -12.22
CA MET A 1 4.35 4.85 -13.06
C MET A 1 5.48 4.00 -12.55
N THR A 2 6.01 3.16 -13.43
CA THR A 2 7.16 2.29 -13.22
C THR A 2 8.46 3.07 -13.43
N ARG A 3 9.50 2.69 -12.69
CA ARG A 3 10.83 3.30 -12.77
C ARG A 3 11.62 2.59 -13.87
N SER A 4 12.59 3.27 -14.48
CA SER A 4 13.45 2.66 -15.51
C SER A 4 14.23 1.46 -14.95
N VAL A 5 14.26 0.35 -15.69
CA VAL A 5 14.79 -0.96 -15.24
C VAL A 5 16.21 -0.87 -14.67
N TRP A 6 17.11 -0.14 -15.32
CA TRP A 6 18.52 -0.02 -14.91
C TRP A 6 18.72 0.62 -13.54
N LYS A 7 17.76 1.41 -13.03
CA LYS A 7 17.88 2.09 -11.73
C LYS A 7 17.50 1.20 -10.54
N GLY A 8 16.95 0.02 -10.80
CA GLY A 8 16.44 -0.88 -9.77
C GLY A 8 15.16 -0.39 -9.06
N PRO A 9 14.58 -1.24 -8.19
CA PRO A 9 13.42 -0.89 -7.38
C PRO A 9 13.77 0.25 -6.40
N PHE A 10 12.80 1.13 -6.15
CA PHE A 10 12.98 2.21 -5.18
C PHE A 10 12.42 1.78 -3.83
N VAL A 11 13.23 1.99 -2.79
CA VAL A 11 12.83 1.76 -1.39
C VAL A 11 13.36 2.92 -0.56
N ASP A 12 12.50 3.46 0.27
CA ASP A 12 12.85 4.53 1.21
C ASP A 12 13.70 3.99 2.37
N VAL A 13 14.71 4.74 2.80
CA VAL A 13 15.66 4.33 3.85
C VAL A 13 14.92 4.06 5.15
N SER A 14 13.89 4.87 5.45
CA SER A 14 13.01 4.70 6.61
C SER A 14 12.27 3.35 6.65
N VAL A 15 11.92 2.82 5.48
CA VAL A 15 11.24 1.51 5.35
C VAL A 15 12.26 0.38 5.45
N LEU A 16 13.47 0.59 4.91
CA LEU A 16 14.54 -0.42 4.93
C LEU A 16 15.13 -0.62 6.34
N GLN A 17 15.21 0.44 7.14
CA GLN A 17 15.80 0.41 8.49
C GLN A 17 14.82 -0.04 9.59
N GLN A 18 13.55 -0.32 9.25
CA GLN A 18 12.58 -0.76 10.25
C GLN A 18 12.84 -2.20 10.70
N SER A 19 12.86 -2.41 12.02
CA SER A 19 12.93 -3.74 12.62
C SER A 19 11.59 -4.48 12.49
N PHE A 20 11.63 -5.75 12.09
CA PHE A 20 10.45 -6.58 11.88
C PHE A 20 9.71 -6.97 13.18
N ASP A 21 10.38 -6.89 14.34
CA ASP A 21 9.77 -7.21 15.65
C ASP A 21 8.77 -6.15 16.12
N LYS A 22 8.83 -4.95 15.54
CA LYS A 22 7.96 -3.83 15.86
C LYS A 22 6.93 -3.64 14.78
N ARG A 23 5.87 -2.90 15.12
CA ARG A 23 4.83 -2.51 14.18
C ARG A 23 5.43 -1.73 12.99
N ILE A 24 5.37 -2.31 11.80
CA ILE A 24 5.91 -1.74 10.56
C ILE A 24 4.95 -0.67 10.04
N ASN A 25 5.22 0.58 10.37
CA ASN A 25 4.44 1.73 9.90
C ASN A 25 5.09 2.32 8.65
N ILE A 26 4.36 2.30 7.54
CA ILE A 26 4.83 2.80 6.25
C ILE A 26 4.11 4.11 5.90
N TRP A 27 4.90 5.18 5.93
CA TRP A 27 4.51 6.47 5.34
C TRP A 27 4.90 6.56 3.87
N SER A 28 6.01 5.93 3.47
CA SER A 28 6.51 5.99 2.10
C SER A 28 5.77 5.02 1.18
N ARG A 29 4.65 5.49 0.61
CA ARG A 29 3.79 4.71 -0.30
C ARG A 29 4.41 4.42 -1.67
N ARG A 30 5.51 5.08 -1.99
CA ARG A 30 6.25 4.94 -3.26
C ARG A 30 7.24 3.78 -3.25
N SER A 31 7.57 3.26 -2.08
CA SER A 31 8.47 2.12 -1.91
C SER A 31 7.87 0.85 -2.49
N VAL A 32 8.72 0.07 -3.13
CA VAL A 32 8.41 -1.26 -3.66
C VAL A 32 8.47 -2.29 -2.54
N ILE A 33 7.57 -3.28 -2.59
CA ILE A 33 7.56 -4.42 -1.68
C ILE A 33 8.73 -5.34 -2.06
N ILE A 34 9.69 -5.46 -1.14
CA ILE A 34 10.84 -6.37 -1.22
C ILE A 34 10.42 -7.74 -0.68
N PRO A 35 10.99 -8.86 -1.16
CA PRO A 35 10.78 -10.19 -0.59
C PRO A 35 10.96 -10.30 0.93
N GLN A 36 11.74 -9.41 1.55
CA GLN A 36 11.96 -9.37 3.00
C GLN A 36 10.66 -9.10 3.81
N PHE A 37 9.65 -8.51 3.17
CA PHE A 37 8.37 -8.23 3.82
C PHE A 37 7.35 -9.37 3.72
N ILE A 38 7.68 -10.49 3.07
CA ILE A 38 6.78 -11.64 2.95
C ILE A 38 6.37 -12.14 4.35
N ASN A 39 5.09 -12.43 4.54
CA ASN A 39 4.48 -12.85 5.80
C ASN A 39 4.53 -11.81 6.93
N GLN A 40 4.90 -10.56 6.64
CA GLN A 40 4.88 -9.48 7.62
C GLN A 40 3.59 -8.66 7.54
N GLN A 41 3.14 -8.19 8.70
CA GLN A 41 1.98 -7.32 8.79
C GLN A 41 2.42 -5.85 8.75
N VAL A 42 1.99 -5.16 7.70
CA VAL A 42 2.42 -3.81 7.36
C VAL A 42 1.25 -2.85 7.53
N TYR A 43 1.54 -1.65 8.05
CA TYR A 43 0.56 -0.59 8.25
C TYR A 43 0.84 0.56 7.30
N ILE A 44 0.02 0.71 6.26
CA ILE A 44 0.23 1.67 5.17
C ILE A 44 -0.62 2.91 5.41
N TYR A 45 0.00 4.10 5.45
CA TYR A 45 -0.73 5.34 5.67
C TYR A 45 -1.54 5.77 4.44
N ASN A 46 -2.85 5.95 4.58
CA ASN A 46 -3.73 6.34 3.48
C ASN A 46 -3.95 7.86 3.32
N GLY A 47 -3.42 8.68 4.24
CA GLY A 47 -3.67 10.12 4.33
C GLY A 47 -4.53 10.53 5.55
N LYS A 48 -5.13 9.57 6.25
CA LYS A 48 -5.87 9.78 7.51
C LYS A 48 -5.55 8.70 8.52
N THR A 49 -5.60 7.44 8.11
CA THR A 49 -5.41 6.27 8.95
C THR A 49 -4.44 5.29 8.33
N PHE A 50 -3.99 4.33 9.13
CA PHE A 50 -3.20 3.20 8.66
C PHE A 50 -4.11 2.04 8.23
N VAL A 51 -3.86 1.51 7.05
CA VAL A 51 -4.49 0.29 6.54
C VAL A 51 -3.53 -0.86 6.84
N SER A 52 -3.99 -1.85 7.60
CA SER A 52 -3.24 -3.07 7.88
C SER A 52 -3.30 -4.01 6.69
N LEU A 53 -2.15 -4.54 6.27
CA LEU A 53 -2.04 -5.50 5.19
C LEU A 53 -1.03 -6.58 5.54
N LEU A 54 -1.40 -7.84 5.35
CA LEU A 54 -0.47 -8.96 5.39
C LEU A 54 0.11 -9.13 3.99
N VAL A 55 1.44 -9.10 3.86
CA VAL A 55 2.13 -9.20 2.57
C VAL A 55 2.26 -10.66 2.14
N THR A 56 1.77 -10.96 0.93
CA THR A 56 1.98 -12.26 0.26
C THR A 56 3.04 -12.17 -0.83
N GLU A 57 3.52 -13.31 -1.33
CA GLU A 57 4.58 -13.37 -2.36
C GLU A 57 4.19 -12.68 -3.66
N ASP A 58 2.92 -12.79 -4.07
CA ASP A 58 2.40 -12.15 -5.28
C ASP A 58 2.45 -10.61 -5.24
N MET A 59 2.59 -10.03 -4.05
CA MET A 59 2.67 -8.58 -3.87
C MET A 59 4.09 -8.04 -4.10
N VAL A 60 5.10 -8.90 -4.23
CA VAL A 60 6.49 -8.49 -4.48
C VAL A 60 6.58 -7.76 -5.82
N GLY A 61 7.29 -6.62 -5.83
CA GLY A 61 7.43 -5.78 -7.02
C GLY A 61 6.32 -4.72 -7.18
N HIS A 62 5.21 -4.86 -6.48
CA HIS A 62 4.20 -3.81 -6.36
C HIS A 62 4.62 -2.73 -5.36
N LYS A 63 3.94 -1.57 -5.39
CA LYS A 63 4.16 -0.49 -4.43
C LYS A 63 3.15 -0.57 -3.29
N PHE A 64 3.57 -0.24 -2.07
CA PHE A 64 2.67 -0.17 -0.91
C PHE A 64 1.45 0.73 -1.16
N GLY A 65 1.63 1.81 -1.93
CA GLY A 65 0.54 2.73 -2.27
C GLY A 65 -0.61 2.12 -3.07
N GLU A 66 -0.41 1.00 -3.76
CA GLU A 66 -1.44 0.31 -4.56
C GLU A 66 -2.50 -0.36 -3.68
N PHE A 67 -2.10 -0.77 -2.48
CA PHE A 67 -2.97 -1.50 -1.56
C PHE A 67 -3.72 -0.61 -0.55
N ALA A 68 -3.48 0.71 -0.56
CA ALA A 68 -4.13 1.65 0.35
C ALA A 68 -4.94 2.72 -0.42
N MET A 69 -6.26 2.58 -0.46
CA MET A 69 -7.13 3.58 -1.12
C MET A 69 -7.05 4.95 -0.41
N THR A 70 -6.77 6.02 -1.16
CA THR A 70 -6.67 7.40 -0.64
C THR A 70 -8.01 8.12 -0.58
N ARG A 71 -8.92 7.80 -1.49
CA ARG A 71 -10.22 8.45 -1.62
C ARG A 71 -11.31 7.40 -1.52
N LYS A 72 -12.44 7.79 -0.92
CA LYS A 72 -13.66 6.98 -0.98
C LYS A 72 -14.15 6.96 -2.42
N ARG A 73 -14.57 5.78 -2.90
CA ARG A 73 -15.16 5.65 -4.24
C ARG A 73 -16.40 6.53 -4.33
N ALA A 74 -16.53 7.29 -5.41
CA ALA A 74 -17.74 8.03 -5.71
C ALA A 74 -18.87 7.04 -6.04
N LEU A 75 -19.89 6.97 -5.20
CA LEU A 75 -21.12 6.23 -5.49
C LEU A 75 -22.06 7.16 -6.25
N HIS A 76 -22.31 6.87 -7.52
CA HIS A 76 -23.35 7.57 -8.25
C HIS A 76 -24.71 7.10 -7.72
N LYS A 77 -25.52 8.02 -7.19
CA LYS A 77 -26.87 7.70 -6.70
C LYS A 77 -27.68 7.14 -7.87
N LYS A 78 -28.05 5.85 -7.83
CA LYS A 78 -29.08 5.32 -8.73
C LYS A 78 -30.39 6.06 -8.44
N LYS A 79 -31.06 6.57 -9.48
CA LYS A 79 -32.43 7.10 -9.34
C LYS A 79 -33.32 5.95 -8.85
N VAL A 80 -33.63 5.93 -7.56
CA VAL A 80 -34.64 5.01 -7.02
C VAL A 80 -35.97 5.47 -7.61
N LYS A 81 -36.54 4.69 -8.53
CA LYS A 81 -37.93 4.90 -8.96
C LYS A 81 -38.80 4.64 -7.73
N LYS A 82 -39.35 5.70 -7.13
CA LYS A 82 -40.45 5.56 -6.16
C LYS A 82 -41.57 4.83 -6.92
N LYS A 83 -41.90 3.60 -6.49
CA LYS A 83 -43.17 2.98 -6.90
C LYS A 83 -44.28 3.87 -6.34
N LYS A 84 -45.14 4.35 -7.23
CA LYS A 84 -46.45 4.87 -6.86
C LYS A 84 -47.32 3.70 -6.41
#